data_AF-A0A2I8DI89-F1
#
_entry.id   AF-A0A2I8DI89-F1
#
_cell.length_a   1.000
_cell.length_b   1.000
_cell.length_c   1.000
_cell.angle_alpha   90.00
_cell.angle_beta   90.00
_cell.angle_gamma   90.00
#
_symmetry.space_group_name_H-M   'P 1'
#
loop_
_entity.id
_entity.type
_entity.pdbx_description
1 polymer ?
#
loop_
_entity_poly.entity_id
_entity_poly.type
_entity_poly.pdbx_seq_one_letter_code
_entity_poly.pdbx_strand_id
1 'polypeptide(L)'
;MNEIVAARAEQSLTPLELGSMSTQQLRERLAQSLTMTAKHLVYLAAIWNELEKRGEDLNDLRVGLASYLPHIAAGRLDADAVIRFAGQPAILKSIAALPVNEQREMAYGKPVRVLSIDGTGAYTEAEIPAYALTASQARIVFSGDKLRTPVEQQALIESAKLAKARRVIPGSKNKVRYDPAADVLRIGRSSATVGEVMSALASHASDAGDTPSEDMKFSALVRLTEEEHRMLHVRAAESGHASAQKLMRAILKKYLLI
;
A
#
# COMPACT_ATOMS: atom_id res chain seq x y z
N MET A 1 -49.84 -2.40 28.01
CA MET A 1 -49.30 -1.89 26.73
C MET A 1 -48.14 -2.81 26.29
N ASN A 2 -48.44 -4.11 26.08
CA ASN A 2 -47.46 -5.20 25.84
C ASN A 2 -47.77 -6.01 24.56
N GLU A 3 -48.59 -5.48 23.66
CA GLU A 3 -49.07 -6.23 22.47
C GLU A 3 -48.18 -6.09 21.22
N ILE A 4 -47.10 -5.30 21.25
CA ILE A 4 -46.23 -5.15 20.07
C ILE A 4 -45.11 -6.21 20.02
N VAL A 5 -44.87 -6.96 21.10
CA VAL A 5 -43.87 -8.04 21.10
C VAL A 5 -44.41 -9.34 20.47
N ALA A 6 -45.72 -9.44 20.23
CA ALA A 6 -46.37 -10.68 19.79
C ALA A 6 -46.38 -10.93 18.26
N ALA A 7 -45.85 -10.03 17.42
CA ALA A 7 -46.03 -10.10 15.96
C ALA A 7 -44.79 -10.50 15.14
N ARG A 8 -43.70 -10.97 15.75
CA ARG A 8 -42.58 -11.56 14.98
C ARG A 8 -41.91 -12.66 15.77
N ALA A 9 -42.56 -13.82 15.79
CA ALA A 9 -41.84 -15.06 15.93
C ALA A 9 -40.80 -15.10 14.79
N GLU A 10 -39.55 -14.81 15.14
CA GLU A 10 -38.42 -15.11 14.28
C GLU A 10 -38.51 -16.60 13.95
N GLN A 11 -38.75 -16.92 12.68
CA GLN A 11 -38.60 -18.27 12.18
C GLN A 11 -37.11 -18.62 12.25
N SER A 12 -36.64 -19.00 13.43
CA SER A 12 -35.34 -19.63 13.61
C SER A 12 -35.41 -20.99 12.91
N LEU A 13 -35.02 -21.02 11.63
CA LEU A 13 -34.87 -22.26 10.88
C LEU A 13 -33.86 -23.14 11.61
N THR A 14 -34.23 -24.39 11.85
CA THR A 14 -33.35 -25.38 12.46
C THR A 14 -32.23 -25.76 11.48
N PRO A 15 -31.06 -26.22 11.97
CA PRO A 15 -29.98 -26.69 11.10
C PRO A 15 -30.41 -27.81 10.12
N LEU A 16 -31.39 -28.64 10.51
CA LEU A 16 -31.95 -29.70 9.67
C LEU A 16 -32.77 -29.15 8.50
N GLU A 17 -33.58 -28.12 8.74
CA GLU A 17 -34.35 -27.45 7.67
C GLU A 17 -33.41 -26.77 6.68
N LEU A 18 -32.36 -26.10 7.15
CA LEU A 18 -31.33 -25.50 6.29
C LEU A 18 -30.61 -26.55 5.43
N GLY A 19 -30.32 -27.73 5.98
CA GLY A 19 -29.68 -28.83 5.25
C GLY A 19 -30.52 -29.45 4.14
N SER A 20 -31.85 -29.29 4.20
CA SER A 20 -32.79 -29.79 3.19
C SER A 20 -33.05 -28.83 2.02
N MET A 21 -32.65 -27.56 2.17
CA MET A 21 -32.88 -26.52 1.15
C MET A 21 -31.87 -26.64 0.00
N SER A 22 -32.30 -26.29 -1.21
CA SER A 22 -31.38 -26.17 -2.34
C SER A 22 -30.43 -24.97 -2.16
N THR A 23 -29.27 -25.02 -2.82
CA THR A 23 -28.32 -23.89 -2.85
C THR A 23 -28.99 -22.58 -3.29
N GLN A 24 -29.91 -22.64 -4.25
CA GLN A 24 -30.64 -21.46 -4.71
C GLN A 24 -31.55 -20.91 -3.60
N GLN A 25 -32.31 -21.78 -2.93
CA GLN A 25 -33.17 -21.37 -1.82
C GLN A 25 -32.37 -20.77 -0.66
N LEU A 26 -31.21 -21.34 -0.33
CA LEU A 26 -30.31 -20.80 0.69
C LEU A 26 -29.79 -19.41 0.29
N ARG A 27 -29.42 -19.19 -0.98
CA ARG A 27 -29.00 -17.88 -1.48
C ARG A 27 -30.11 -16.84 -1.41
N GLU A 28 -31.33 -17.22 -1.77
CA GLU A 28 -32.51 -16.35 -1.70
C GLU A 28 -32.84 -15.98 -0.24
N ARG A 29 -32.84 -16.95 0.67
CA ARG A 29 -33.03 -16.71 2.10
C ARG A 29 -31.95 -15.82 2.70
N LEU A 30 -30.69 -16.04 2.32
CA LEU A 30 -29.59 -15.17 2.74
C LEU A 30 -29.79 -13.74 2.24
N ALA A 31 -30.12 -13.55 0.97
CA ALA A 31 -30.40 -12.23 0.40
C ALA A 31 -31.59 -11.53 1.08
N GLN A 32 -32.65 -12.28 1.41
CA GLN A 32 -33.79 -11.76 2.16
C GLN A 32 -33.38 -11.34 3.58
N SER A 33 -32.54 -12.13 4.24
CA SER A 33 -32.03 -11.83 5.59
C SER A 33 -31.14 -10.58 5.60
N LEU A 34 -30.29 -10.41 4.59
CA LEU A 34 -29.47 -9.19 4.42
C LEU A 34 -30.35 -7.96 4.20
N THR A 35 -31.40 -8.06 3.38
CA THR A 35 -32.39 -6.98 3.21
C THR A 35 -33.09 -6.61 4.52
N MET A 36 -33.46 -7.60 5.34
CA MET A 36 -34.03 -7.34 6.67
C MET A 36 -33.01 -6.67 7.60
N THR A 37 -31.74 -7.07 7.52
CA THR A 37 -30.65 -6.47 8.29
C THR A 37 -30.46 -4.99 7.94
N ALA A 38 -30.48 -4.64 6.64
CA ALA A 38 -30.40 -3.25 6.20
C ALA A 38 -31.58 -2.41 6.76
N LYS A 39 -32.81 -2.93 6.70
CA LYS A 39 -33.98 -2.28 7.32
C LYS A 39 -33.83 -2.12 8.83
N HIS A 40 -33.25 -3.12 9.50
CA HIS A 40 -32.98 -3.04 10.93
C HIS A 40 -31.91 -1.99 11.26
N LEU A 41 -30.86 -1.84 10.44
CA LEU A 41 -29.89 -0.75 10.60
C LEU A 41 -30.52 0.63 10.48
N VAL A 42 -31.47 0.83 9.56
CA VAL A 42 -32.22 2.09 9.47
C VAL A 42 -33.04 2.35 10.74
N TYR A 43 -33.68 1.32 11.28
CA TYR A 43 -34.40 1.40 12.56
C TYR A 43 -33.46 1.77 13.72
N LEU A 44 -32.32 1.09 13.84
CA LEU A 44 -31.30 1.39 14.86
C LEU A 44 -30.73 2.81 14.70
N ALA A 45 -30.56 3.28 13.48
CA ALA A 45 -30.11 4.65 13.21
C ALA A 45 -31.14 5.68 13.66
N ALA A 46 -32.44 5.38 13.54
CA ALA A 46 -33.50 6.25 14.08
C ALA A 46 -33.46 6.31 15.62
N ILE A 47 -33.25 5.17 16.28
CA ILE A 47 -33.04 5.13 17.75
C ILE A 47 -31.81 5.94 18.13
N TRP A 48 -30.69 5.73 17.43
CA TRP A 48 -29.44 6.46 17.68
C TRP A 48 -29.66 7.98 17.63
N ASN A 49 -30.33 8.48 16.59
CA ASN A 49 -30.66 9.90 16.44
C ASN A 49 -31.50 10.43 17.60
N GLU A 50 -32.46 9.63 18.08
CA GLU A 50 -33.31 10.01 19.21
C GLU A 50 -32.53 10.04 20.53
N LEU A 51 -31.61 9.10 20.75
CA LEU A 51 -30.73 9.08 21.92
C LEU A 51 -29.75 10.28 21.91
N GLU A 52 -29.13 10.59 20.78
CA GLU A 52 -28.27 11.77 20.64
C GLU A 52 -29.05 13.07 20.89
N LYS A 53 -30.29 13.19 20.40
CA LYS A 53 -31.16 14.34 20.67
C LYS A 53 -31.49 14.51 22.16
N ARG A 54 -31.50 13.42 22.92
CA ARG A 54 -31.73 13.43 24.38
C ARG A 54 -30.47 13.75 25.18
N GLY A 55 -29.31 13.89 24.52
CA GLY A 55 -28.04 14.20 25.16
C GLY A 55 -27.33 12.98 25.75
N GLU A 56 -27.72 11.77 25.36
CA GLU A 56 -27.00 10.55 25.76
C GLU A 56 -25.64 10.48 25.05
N ASP A 57 -24.59 10.06 25.78
CA ASP A 57 -23.30 9.74 25.19
C ASP A 57 -23.30 8.28 24.70
N LEU A 58 -23.06 8.10 23.40
CA LEU A 58 -23.10 6.79 22.74
C LEU A 58 -21.71 6.36 22.23
N ASN A 59 -20.64 7.00 22.72
CA ASN A 59 -19.31 6.79 22.16
C ASN A 59 -18.78 5.36 22.38
N ASP A 60 -19.21 4.69 23.45
CA ASP A 60 -18.95 3.28 23.75
C ASP A 60 -19.62 2.31 22.75
N LEU A 61 -20.77 2.71 22.20
CA LEU A 61 -21.51 1.92 21.21
C LEU A 61 -20.94 2.03 19.78
N ARG A 62 -19.94 2.87 19.52
CA ARG A 62 -19.37 3.11 18.18
C ARG A 62 -18.39 2.02 17.72
N VAL A 63 -18.83 0.77 17.73
CA VAL A 63 -18.03 -0.39 17.32
C VAL A 63 -18.69 -1.16 16.19
N GLY A 64 -17.88 -1.76 15.31
CA GLY A 64 -18.37 -2.56 14.18
C GLY A 64 -19.40 -1.82 13.32
N LEU A 65 -20.54 -2.45 13.06
CA LEU A 65 -21.62 -1.84 12.26
C LEU A 65 -22.27 -0.62 12.93
N ALA A 66 -22.26 -0.56 14.26
CA ALA A 66 -22.88 0.54 15.00
C ALA A 66 -22.16 1.88 14.75
N SER A 67 -20.87 1.84 14.38
CA SER A 67 -20.12 3.03 13.96
C SER A 67 -20.70 3.75 12.74
N TYR A 68 -21.52 3.07 11.92
CA TYR A 68 -22.18 3.65 10.74
C TYR A 68 -23.56 4.25 11.04
N LEU A 69 -24.17 3.95 12.19
CA LEU A 69 -25.53 4.41 12.54
C LEU A 69 -25.68 5.93 12.51
N PRO A 70 -24.75 6.75 13.03
CA PRO A 70 -24.86 8.22 12.92
C PRO A 70 -24.91 8.70 11.47
N HIS A 71 -24.21 8.02 10.56
CA HIS A 71 -24.17 8.39 9.14
C HIS A 71 -25.45 7.99 8.41
N ILE A 72 -26.03 6.84 8.76
CA ILE A 72 -27.33 6.39 8.26
C ILE A 72 -28.44 7.32 8.77
N ALA A 73 -28.40 7.66 10.07
CA ALA A 73 -29.36 8.56 10.72
C ALA A 73 -29.38 9.95 10.07
N ALA A 74 -28.20 10.47 9.72
CA ALA A 74 -28.05 11.74 9.03
C ALA A 74 -28.43 11.69 7.54
N GLY A 75 -28.85 10.53 7.02
CA GLY A 75 -29.17 10.36 5.60
C GLY A 75 -27.96 10.53 4.67
N ARG A 76 -26.73 10.35 5.19
CA ARG A 76 -25.49 10.46 4.40
C ARG A 76 -25.00 9.11 3.87
N LEU A 77 -25.47 8.02 4.46
CA LEU A 77 -25.04 6.67 4.13
C LEU A 77 -26.25 5.74 4.00
N ASP A 78 -26.32 5.01 2.89
CA ASP A 78 -27.35 4.00 2.65
C ASP A 78 -27.02 2.70 3.42
N ALA A 79 -28.05 2.10 4.04
CA ALA A 79 -27.87 0.90 4.86
C ALA A 79 -27.54 -0.35 4.02
N ASP A 80 -28.07 -0.47 2.80
CA ASP A 80 -27.73 -1.58 1.90
C ASP A 80 -26.26 -1.47 1.46
N ALA A 81 -25.76 -0.24 1.26
CA ALA A 81 -24.34 -0.02 1.00
C ALA A 81 -23.45 -0.45 2.17
N VAL A 82 -23.84 -0.17 3.42
CA VAL A 82 -23.10 -0.65 4.60
C VAL A 82 -23.03 -2.18 4.63
N ILE A 83 -24.17 -2.85 4.50
CA ILE A 83 -24.21 -4.33 4.50
C ILE A 83 -23.35 -4.91 3.38
N ARG A 84 -23.40 -4.31 2.19
CA ARG A 84 -22.65 -4.81 1.03
C ARG A 84 -21.14 -4.58 1.13
N PHE A 85 -20.71 -3.46 1.72
CA PHE A 85 -19.31 -3.02 1.66
C PHE A 85 -18.62 -2.88 3.03
N ALA A 86 -19.25 -3.29 4.15
CA ALA A 86 -18.65 -3.20 5.49
C ALA A 86 -17.28 -3.91 5.60
N GLY A 87 -17.08 -5.02 4.88
CA GLY A 87 -15.79 -5.72 4.80
C GLY A 87 -14.74 -5.04 3.91
N GLN A 88 -15.11 -3.97 3.19
CA GLN A 88 -14.28 -3.27 2.22
C GLN A 88 -14.25 -1.76 2.52
N PRO A 89 -13.59 -1.34 3.63
CA PRO A 89 -13.69 0.04 4.14
C PRO A 89 -13.21 1.10 3.14
N ALA A 90 -12.24 0.78 2.29
CA ALA A 90 -11.78 1.70 1.24
C ALA A 90 -12.87 1.96 0.18
N ILE A 91 -13.63 0.93 -0.18
CA ILE A 91 -14.71 1.02 -1.18
C ILE A 91 -15.93 1.68 -0.54
N LEU A 92 -16.30 1.28 0.68
CA LEU A 92 -17.37 1.93 1.43
C LEU A 92 -17.11 3.43 1.60
N LYS A 93 -15.86 3.83 1.91
CA LYS A 93 -15.49 5.26 2.00
C LYS A 93 -15.69 6.00 0.68
N SER A 94 -15.35 5.38 -0.44
CA SER A 94 -15.56 5.96 -1.78
C SER A 94 -17.04 6.06 -2.12
N ILE A 95 -17.84 5.05 -1.80
CA ILE A 95 -19.28 5.02 -2.06
C ILE A 95 -20.02 6.02 -1.17
N ALA A 96 -19.65 6.12 0.11
CA ALA A 96 -20.27 7.03 1.08
C ALA A 96 -20.18 8.53 0.68
N ALA A 97 -19.31 8.88 -0.27
CA ALA A 97 -19.20 10.23 -0.79
C ALA A 97 -20.19 10.52 -1.94
N LEU A 98 -20.79 9.49 -2.55
CA LEU A 98 -21.81 9.63 -3.60
C LEU A 98 -23.18 10.00 -3.02
N PRO A 99 -24.12 10.50 -3.83
CA PRO A 99 -25.52 10.65 -3.43
C PRO A 99 -26.14 9.32 -2.98
N VAL A 100 -27.00 9.35 -1.96
CA VAL A 100 -27.62 8.13 -1.35
C VAL A 100 -28.26 7.20 -2.38
N ASN A 101 -28.90 7.77 -3.41
CA ASN A 101 -29.50 6.97 -4.48
C ASN A 101 -28.44 6.19 -5.28
N GLU A 102 -27.30 6.80 -5.58
CA GLU A 102 -26.20 6.12 -6.24
C GLU A 102 -25.55 5.07 -5.33
N GLN A 103 -25.42 5.36 -4.03
CA GLN A 103 -24.91 4.39 -3.06
C GLN A 103 -25.74 3.11 -3.08
N ARG A 104 -27.07 3.25 -3.10
CA ARG A 104 -28.02 2.15 -3.20
C ARG A 104 -27.88 1.38 -4.51
N GLU A 105 -27.79 2.07 -5.64
CA GLU A 105 -27.58 1.42 -6.94
C GLU A 105 -26.27 0.60 -6.98
N MET A 106 -25.20 1.13 -6.39
CA MET A 106 -23.93 0.39 -6.26
C MET A 106 -24.07 -0.84 -5.38
N ALA A 107 -24.84 -0.77 -4.29
CA ALA A 107 -25.13 -1.91 -3.42
C ALA A 107 -25.88 -3.03 -4.15
N TYR A 108 -26.80 -2.66 -5.06
CA TYR A 108 -27.52 -3.61 -5.93
C TYR A 108 -26.70 -4.11 -7.12
N GLY A 109 -25.45 -3.66 -7.26
CA GLY A 109 -24.51 -4.21 -8.24
C GLY A 109 -24.50 -3.47 -9.58
N LYS A 110 -24.90 -2.19 -9.62
CA LYS A 110 -24.67 -1.33 -10.78
C LYS A 110 -23.19 -1.42 -11.21
N PRO A 111 -22.90 -1.79 -12.47
CA PRO A 111 -21.53 -1.85 -12.94
C PRO A 111 -20.95 -0.44 -13.07
N VAL A 112 -19.66 -0.32 -12.82
CA VAL A 112 -18.89 0.89 -13.05
C VAL A 112 -17.84 0.64 -14.13
N ARG A 113 -17.57 1.66 -14.93
CA ARG A 113 -16.53 1.60 -15.96
C ARG A 113 -15.17 1.79 -15.32
N VAL A 114 -14.29 0.83 -15.54
CA VAL A 114 -12.93 0.81 -15.00
C VAL A 114 -11.95 0.73 -16.14
N LEU A 115 -10.98 1.64 -16.15
CA LEU A 115 -9.84 1.56 -17.05
C LEU A 115 -8.77 0.64 -16.44
N SER A 116 -8.43 -0.44 -17.13
CA SER A 116 -7.30 -1.32 -16.81
C SER A 116 -6.16 -1.12 -17.81
N ILE A 117 -4.93 -1.42 -17.38
CA ILE A 117 -3.79 -1.50 -18.29
C ILE A 117 -3.49 -2.97 -18.52
N ASP A 118 -3.51 -3.41 -19.76
CA ASP A 118 -3.13 -4.76 -20.13
C ASP A 118 -1.60 -4.92 -20.16
N GLY A 119 -1.12 -6.16 -20.24
CA GLY A 119 0.33 -6.48 -20.25
C GLY A 119 1.12 -5.80 -21.38
N THR A 120 0.44 -5.31 -22.41
CA THR A 120 1.02 -4.55 -23.54
C THR A 120 1.11 -3.04 -23.29
N GLY A 121 0.59 -2.55 -22.17
CA GLY A 121 0.54 -1.12 -21.85
C GLY A 121 -0.66 -0.39 -22.45
N ALA A 122 -1.53 -1.08 -23.19
CA ALA A 122 -2.78 -0.54 -23.71
C ALA A 122 -3.83 -0.38 -22.62
N TYR A 123 -4.71 0.61 -22.77
CA TYR A 123 -5.85 0.82 -21.88
C TYR A 123 -7.05 0.01 -22.37
N THR A 124 -7.66 -0.76 -21.48
CA THR A 124 -8.85 -1.56 -21.74
C THR A 124 -9.96 -1.13 -20.78
N GLU A 125 -11.14 -0.84 -21.32
CA GLU A 125 -12.33 -0.50 -20.54
C GLU A 125 -13.08 -1.79 -20.17
N ALA A 126 -13.40 -1.94 -18.89
CA ALA A 126 -14.22 -3.04 -18.39
C ALA A 126 -15.36 -2.50 -17.53
N GLU A 127 -16.55 -3.07 -17.68
CA GLU A 127 -17.68 -2.84 -16.78
C GLU A 127 -17.64 -3.86 -15.65
N ILE A 128 -17.34 -3.39 -14.44
CA ILE A 128 -17.14 -4.23 -13.27
C ILE A 128 -18.11 -3.79 -12.17
N PRO A 129 -18.84 -4.72 -11.52
CA PRO A 129 -19.66 -4.38 -10.37
C PRO A 129 -18.83 -3.78 -9.23
N ALA A 130 -19.39 -2.79 -8.51
CA ALA A 130 -18.66 -2.07 -7.45
C ALA A 130 -18.04 -2.99 -6.38
N TYR A 131 -18.71 -4.11 -6.04
CA TYR A 131 -18.24 -5.08 -5.04
C TYR A 131 -17.05 -5.93 -5.48
N ALA A 132 -16.76 -5.96 -6.78
CA ALA A 132 -15.64 -6.69 -7.37
C ALA A 132 -14.43 -5.78 -7.63
N LEU A 133 -14.52 -4.49 -7.30
CA LEU A 133 -13.40 -3.56 -7.43
C LEU A 133 -12.32 -3.86 -6.42
N THR A 134 -11.07 -3.60 -6.82
CA THR A 134 -9.97 -3.46 -5.87
C THR A 134 -9.97 -2.06 -5.25
N ALA A 135 -9.35 -1.92 -4.06
CA ALA A 135 -9.21 -0.61 -3.43
C ALA A 135 -8.47 0.42 -4.31
N SER A 136 -7.53 -0.04 -5.15
CA SER A 136 -6.83 0.83 -6.10
C SER A 136 -7.74 1.31 -7.23
N GLN A 137 -8.54 0.40 -7.80
CA GLN A 137 -9.52 0.75 -8.84
C GLN A 137 -10.59 1.68 -8.27
N ALA A 138 -11.10 1.44 -7.06
CA ALA A 138 -12.07 2.30 -6.42
C ALA A 138 -11.57 3.74 -6.27
N ARG A 139 -10.30 3.96 -5.88
CA ARG A 139 -9.74 5.32 -5.80
C ARG A 139 -9.66 6.03 -7.14
N ILE A 140 -9.48 5.28 -8.24
CA ILE A 140 -9.41 5.82 -9.60
C ILE A 140 -10.82 6.10 -10.13
N VAL A 141 -11.77 5.20 -9.90
CA VAL A 141 -13.14 5.29 -10.43
C VAL A 141 -13.97 6.31 -9.67
N PHE A 142 -13.88 6.38 -8.34
CA PHE A 142 -14.69 7.28 -7.52
C PHE A 142 -13.97 8.61 -7.24
N SER A 143 -14.67 9.72 -7.47
CA SER A 143 -14.18 11.08 -7.23
C SER A 143 -15.08 11.84 -6.28
N GLY A 144 -15.01 11.52 -4.99
CA GLY A 144 -15.87 12.17 -4.01
C GLY A 144 -17.33 11.90 -4.35
N ASP A 145 -18.02 12.91 -4.87
CA ASP A 145 -19.45 12.91 -5.18
C ASP A 145 -19.84 12.31 -6.54
N LYS A 146 -18.88 12.00 -7.42
CA LYS A 146 -19.17 11.47 -8.76
C LYS A 146 -18.29 10.30 -9.19
N LEU A 147 -18.75 9.56 -10.19
CA LEU A 147 -17.95 8.59 -10.95
C LEU A 147 -17.07 9.31 -11.98
N ARG A 148 -15.79 8.95 -12.05
CA ARG A 148 -14.87 9.46 -13.07
C ARG A 148 -15.12 8.83 -14.43
N THR A 149 -15.08 9.65 -15.46
CA THR A 149 -15.07 9.20 -16.86
C THR A 149 -13.79 8.44 -17.19
N PRO A 150 -13.79 7.58 -18.23
CA PRO A 150 -12.58 6.87 -18.65
C PRO A 150 -11.39 7.81 -18.93
N VAL A 151 -11.65 8.98 -19.49
CA VAL A 151 -10.64 10.02 -19.77
C VAL A 151 -10.02 10.58 -18.48
N GLU A 152 -10.84 10.89 -17.46
CA GLU A 152 -10.36 11.34 -16.16
C GLU A 152 -9.55 10.24 -15.44
N GLN A 153 -9.96 8.98 -15.57
CA GLN A 153 -9.23 7.83 -15.03
C GLN A 153 -7.85 7.68 -15.69
N GLN A 154 -7.78 7.82 -17.01
CA GLN A 154 -6.53 7.78 -17.77
C GLN A 154 -5.54 8.84 -17.27
N ALA A 155 -5.98 10.09 -17.11
CA ALA A 155 -5.14 11.18 -16.63
C ALA A 155 -4.57 10.93 -15.22
N LEU A 156 -5.34 10.29 -14.33
CA LEU A 156 -4.86 9.88 -13.01
C LEU A 156 -3.83 8.77 -13.07
N ILE A 157 -4.02 7.81 -13.97
CA ILE A 157 -3.08 6.71 -14.16
C ILE A 157 -1.75 7.23 -14.72
N GLU A 158 -1.79 8.14 -15.70
CA GLU A 158 -0.62 8.77 -16.29
C GLU A 158 0.14 9.66 -15.30
N SER A 159 -0.56 10.52 -14.57
CA SER A 159 0.05 11.36 -13.53
C SER A 159 0.69 10.52 -12.41
N ALA A 160 0.07 9.39 -12.03
CA ALA A 160 0.66 8.46 -11.09
C ALA A 160 1.92 7.77 -11.63
N LYS A 161 1.96 7.42 -12.93
CA LYS A 161 3.16 6.89 -13.59
C LYS A 161 4.29 7.93 -13.59
N LEU A 162 4.00 9.18 -13.95
CA LEU A 162 4.96 10.27 -13.96
C LEU A 162 5.50 10.57 -12.55
N ALA A 163 4.64 10.58 -11.53
CA ALA A 163 5.04 10.79 -10.15
C ALA A 163 5.96 9.66 -9.65
N LYS A 164 5.69 8.41 -10.03
CA LYS A 164 6.57 7.28 -9.73
C LYS A 164 7.93 7.42 -10.43
N ALA A 165 7.93 7.81 -11.70
CA ALA A 165 9.16 8.05 -12.45
C ALA A 165 10.02 9.17 -11.82
N ARG A 166 9.39 10.28 -11.40
CA ARG A 166 10.05 11.39 -10.69
C ARG A 166 10.60 11.01 -9.32
N ARG A 167 9.98 10.04 -8.63
CA ARG A 167 10.48 9.51 -7.35
C ARG A 167 11.67 8.57 -7.51
N VAL A 168 12.00 8.14 -8.73
CA VAL A 168 13.28 7.47 -9.00
C VAL A 168 14.37 8.54 -9.02
N ILE A 169 14.80 8.96 -7.84
CA ILE A 169 16.04 9.74 -7.70
C ILE A 169 17.17 8.87 -8.27
N PRO A 170 17.92 9.33 -9.29
CA PRO A 170 19.13 8.64 -9.76
C PRO A 170 20.16 8.70 -8.63
N GLY A 171 20.18 7.69 -7.77
CA GLY A 171 21.01 7.68 -6.56
C GLY A 171 20.45 6.87 -5.38
N SER A 172 19.15 6.51 -5.34
CA SER A 172 18.64 5.60 -4.30
C SER A 172 18.98 4.11 -4.55
N LYS A 173 20.09 3.85 -5.26
CA LYS A 173 20.70 2.52 -5.37
C LYS A 173 21.53 2.14 -4.14
N ASN A 174 21.66 3.01 -3.14
CA ASN A 174 22.35 2.66 -1.90
C ASN A 174 21.42 1.84 -0.98
N LYS A 175 21.09 0.62 -1.43
CA LYS A 175 20.72 -0.47 -0.51
C LYS A 175 21.87 -0.80 0.44
N VAL A 176 23.10 -0.42 0.07
CA VAL A 176 24.32 -0.61 0.84
C VAL A 176 24.61 0.66 1.64
N ARG A 177 24.61 0.58 2.97
CA ARG A 177 25.09 1.63 3.87
C ARG A 177 26.30 1.11 4.60
N TYR A 178 27.39 1.87 4.59
CA TYR A 178 28.55 1.60 5.42
C TYR A 178 28.40 2.32 6.76
N ASP A 179 28.57 1.58 7.86
CA ASP A 179 28.64 2.12 9.20
C ASP A 179 30.09 2.10 9.67
N PRO A 180 30.79 3.26 9.73
CA PRO A 180 32.20 3.32 10.09
C PRO A 180 32.46 3.02 11.57
N ALA A 181 31.46 3.13 12.44
CA ALA A 181 31.62 2.81 13.87
C ALA A 181 31.59 1.30 14.13
N ALA A 182 30.81 0.57 13.32
CA ALA A 182 30.68 -0.88 13.43
C ALA A 182 31.53 -1.66 12.40
N ASP A 183 32.10 -0.98 11.41
CA ASP A 183 32.80 -1.56 10.25
C ASP A 183 31.97 -2.58 9.46
N VAL A 184 30.67 -2.28 9.32
CA VAL A 184 29.68 -3.17 8.69
C VAL A 184 29.05 -2.49 7.47
N LEU A 185 28.92 -3.26 6.39
CA LEU A 185 28.11 -2.94 5.22
C LEU A 185 26.71 -3.54 5.39
N ARG A 186 25.70 -2.69 5.50
CA ARG A 186 24.28 -3.09 5.59
C ARG A 186 23.64 -3.07 4.21
N ILE A 187 23.17 -4.21 3.74
CA ILE A 187 22.47 -4.38 2.47
C ILE A 187 21.01 -4.76 2.77
N GLY A 188 20.11 -3.78 2.79
CA GLY A 188 18.72 -4.03 3.20
C GLY A 188 18.60 -4.47 4.67
N ARG A 189 18.18 -5.72 4.92
CA ARG A 189 18.09 -6.32 6.27
C ARG A 189 19.35 -7.10 6.67
N SER A 190 20.23 -7.38 5.72
CA SER A 190 21.45 -8.15 5.96
C SER A 190 22.62 -7.23 6.26
N SER A 191 23.56 -7.71 7.05
CA SER A 191 24.82 -7.05 7.37
C SER A 191 25.97 -7.99 7.10
N ALA A 192 27.04 -7.48 6.50
CA ALA A 192 28.30 -8.17 6.34
C ALA A 192 29.43 -7.24 6.77
N THR A 193 30.46 -7.78 7.39
CA THR A 193 31.68 -7.01 7.68
C THR A 193 32.41 -6.69 6.37
N VAL A 194 33.21 -5.62 6.35
CA VAL A 194 34.04 -5.29 5.18
C VAL A 194 34.97 -6.46 4.84
N GLY A 195 35.51 -7.16 5.84
CA GLY A 195 36.37 -8.33 5.66
C GLY A 195 35.68 -9.50 4.94
N GLU A 196 34.44 -9.83 5.31
CA GLU A 196 33.67 -10.90 4.66
C GLU A 196 33.37 -10.57 3.19
N VAL A 197 33.03 -9.31 2.90
CA VAL A 197 32.77 -8.85 1.52
C VAL A 197 34.05 -8.92 0.68
N MET A 198 35.17 -8.48 1.23
CA MET A 198 36.46 -8.53 0.54
C MET A 198 36.93 -9.98 0.32
N SER A 199 36.72 -10.87 1.29
CA SER A 199 37.04 -12.29 1.14
C SER A 199 36.20 -12.94 0.04
N ALA A 200 34.89 -12.66 0.00
CA ALA A 200 34.00 -13.20 -1.02
C ALA A 200 34.37 -12.69 -2.42
N LEU A 201 34.73 -11.40 -2.54
CA LEU A 201 35.20 -10.81 -3.81
C LEU A 201 36.54 -11.40 -4.26
N ALA A 202 37.48 -11.61 -3.34
CA ALA A 202 38.76 -12.23 -3.64
C ALA A 202 38.60 -13.67 -4.13
N SER A 203 37.74 -14.47 -3.47
CA SER A 203 37.41 -15.83 -3.91
C SER A 203 36.78 -15.86 -5.30
N HIS A 204 35.94 -14.87 -5.63
CA HIS A 204 35.33 -14.78 -6.96
C HIS A 204 36.33 -14.35 -8.05
N ALA A 205 37.27 -13.45 -7.72
CA ALA A 205 38.31 -13.03 -8.65
C ALA A 205 39.32 -14.13 -8.95
N SER A 206 39.65 -15.00 -7.98
CA SER A 206 40.52 -16.16 -8.19
C SER A 206 39.89 -17.26 -9.07
N ASP A 207 38.57 -17.39 -9.06
CA ASP A 207 37.84 -18.35 -9.91
C ASP A 207 37.68 -17.86 -11.35
N ALA A 208 37.82 -16.56 -11.61
CA ALA A 208 37.59 -15.97 -12.92
C ALA A 208 38.74 -16.15 -13.92
N GLY A 209 39.90 -16.70 -13.52
CA GLY A 209 40.98 -17.09 -14.43
C GLY A 209 41.62 -15.97 -15.27
N ASP A 210 41.24 -14.71 -15.07
CA ASP A 210 41.79 -13.57 -15.82
C ASP A 210 43.02 -13.02 -15.07
N THR A 211 44.20 -13.35 -15.56
CA THR A 211 45.41 -12.56 -15.26
C THR A 211 45.18 -11.12 -15.70
N PRO A 212 45.26 -10.12 -14.81
CA PRO A 212 45.03 -8.74 -15.19
C PRO A 212 46.19 -8.26 -16.08
N SER A 213 45.88 -7.80 -17.30
CA SER A 213 46.88 -7.15 -18.15
C SER A 213 47.36 -5.85 -17.49
N GLU A 214 48.67 -5.58 -17.61
CA GLU A 214 49.36 -4.46 -16.95
C GLU A 214 48.87 -3.05 -17.36
N ASP A 215 47.86 -2.93 -18.21
CA ASP A 215 47.41 -1.65 -18.78
C ASP A 215 46.11 -1.07 -18.20
N MET A 216 45.47 -1.71 -17.21
CA MET A 216 44.31 -1.10 -16.54
C MET A 216 44.72 -0.03 -15.52
N LYS A 217 44.84 1.22 -16.00
CA LYS A 217 44.94 2.41 -15.15
C LYS A 217 43.62 2.64 -14.41
N PHE A 218 43.48 2.09 -13.20
CA PHE A 218 42.41 2.47 -12.29
C PHE A 218 42.63 3.91 -11.81
N SER A 219 41.78 4.83 -12.27
CA SER A 219 41.73 6.19 -11.73
C SER A 219 40.59 6.26 -10.71
N ALA A 220 40.94 6.28 -9.43
CA ALA A 220 40.00 6.55 -8.35
C ALA A 220 40.07 8.05 -7.99
N LEU A 221 38.95 8.76 -8.18
CA LEU A 221 38.79 10.14 -7.70
C LEU A 221 38.52 10.11 -6.20
N VAL A 222 39.58 10.17 -5.39
CA VAL A 222 39.47 10.35 -3.94
C VAL A 222 39.34 11.84 -3.66
N ARG A 223 38.19 12.26 -3.12
CA ARG A 223 38.02 13.63 -2.61
C ARG A 223 38.63 13.70 -1.22
N LEU A 224 39.80 14.32 -1.13
CA LEU A 224 40.46 14.62 0.15
C LEU A 224 40.00 15.97 0.65
N THR A 225 39.80 16.09 1.96
CA THR A 225 39.64 17.39 2.61
C THR A 225 40.98 18.14 2.64
N GLU A 226 40.93 19.45 2.85
CA GLU A 226 42.12 20.30 2.81
C GLU A 226 43.15 19.94 3.90
N GLU A 227 42.68 19.50 5.07
CA GLU A 227 43.52 19.02 6.17
C GLU A 227 44.18 17.67 5.87
N GLU A 228 43.45 16.73 5.28
CA GLU A 228 43.99 15.44 4.86
C GLU A 228 45.05 15.60 3.76
N HIS A 229 44.84 16.56 2.84
CA HIS A 229 45.81 16.89 1.81
C HIS A 229 47.13 17.42 2.41
N ARG A 230 47.06 18.30 3.43
CA ARG A 230 48.25 18.80 4.13
C ARG A 230 48.96 17.68 4.88
N MET A 231 48.24 16.83 5.60
CA MET A 231 48.79 15.68 6.32
C MET A 231 49.50 14.69 5.39
N LEU A 232 48.94 14.46 4.20
CA LEU A 232 49.54 13.63 3.17
C LEU A 232 50.86 14.19 2.64
N HIS A 233 50.96 15.52 2.49
CA HIS A 233 52.21 16.17 2.11
C HIS A 233 53.29 16.07 3.18
N VAL A 234 52.93 16.28 4.46
CA VAL A 234 53.86 16.15 5.59
C VAL A 234 54.41 14.73 5.65
N ARG A 235 53.53 13.72 5.62
CA ARG A 235 53.94 12.31 5.66
C ARG A 235 54.78 11.90 4.46
N ALA A 236 54.51 12.43 3.26
CA ALA A 236 55.32 12.16 2.08
C ALA A 236 56.76 12.68 2.21
N ALA A 237 56.93 13.86 2.83
CA ALA A 237 58.25 14.40 3.12
C ALA A 237 59.00 13.56 4.17
N GLU A 238 58.32 13.14 5.24
CA GLU A 238 58.91 12.33 6.33
C GLU A 238 59.35 10.94 5.87
N SER A 239 58.65 10.35 4.90
CA SER A 239 58.96 9.01 4.37
C SER A 239 59.76 9.02 3.07
N GLY A 240 60.34 10.16 2.69
CA GLY A 240 61.29 10.28 1.58
C GLY A 240 60.67 10.15 0.19
N HIS A 241 59.34 10.26 0.07
CA HIS A 241 58.65 10.18 -1.21
C HIS A 241 58.49 11.56 -1.84
N ALA A 242 58.90 11.70 -3.11
CA ALA A 242 58.90 12.97 -3.83
C ALA A 242 57.53 13.65 -3.99
N SER A 243 56.41 12.95 -3.74
CA SER A 243 55.08 13.56 -3.71
C SER A 243 54.08 12.73 -2.90
N ALA A 244 53.05 13.40 -2.37
CA ALA A 244 51.90 12.79 -1.73
C ALA A 244 51.21 11.73 -2.63
N GLN A 245 51.22 11.95 -3.94
CA GLN A 245 50.69 10.98 -4.92
C GLN A 245 51.54 9.70 -5.01
N LYS A 246 52.88 9.81 -4.94
CA LYS A 246 53.76 8.62 -4.91
C LYS A 246 53.61 7.84 -3.61
N LEU A 247 53.46 8.53 -2.47
CA LEU A 247 53.17 7.90 -1.19
C LEU A 247 51.80 7.18 -1.22
N MET A 248 50.74 7.84 -1.68
CA MET A 248 49.44 7.19 -1.83
C MET A 248 49.50 5.96 -2.74
N ARG A 249 50.20 6.05 -3.87
CA ARG A 249 50.40 4.88 -4.76
C ARG A 249 51.17 3.77 -4.08
N ALA A 250 52.22 4.08 -3.30
CA ALA A 250 52.99 3.08 -2.58
C ALA A 250 52.18 2.41 -1.45
N ILE A 251 51.40 3.18 -0.70
CA ILE A 251 50.50 2.66 0.35
C ILE A 251 49.40 1.80 -0.28
N LEU A 252 48.75 2.29 -1.34
CA LEU A 252 47.75 1.52 -2.06
C LEU A 252 48.36 0.24 -2.62
N LYS A 253 49.55 0.28 -3.24
CA LYS A 253 50.23 -0.92 -3.74
C LYS A 253 50.59 -1.92 -2.63
N LYS A 254 51.02 -1.42 -1.45
CA LYS A 254 51.38 -2.26 -0.29
C LYS A 254 50.16 -2.89 0.39
N TYR A 255 49.01 -2.22 0.39
CA TYR A 255 47.77 -2.71 1.02
C TYR A 255 46.81 -3.41 0.04
N LEU A 256 46.96 -3.22 -1.28
CA LEU A 256 46.16 -3.90 -2.33
C LEU A 256 46.83 -5.15 -2.93
N LEU A 257 48.09 -5.46 -2.59
CA LEU A 257 48.81 -6.68 -3.01
C LEU A 257 48.45 -7.16 -4.43
N ILE A 258 48.89 -6.36 -5.43
CA ILE A 258 49.27 -6.86 -6.77
C ILE A 258 50.77 -7.09 -6.73
#